data_AF-A0A967WRC1-F1
#
_entry.id   AF-A0A967WRC1-F1
#
_cell.length_a   1.000
_cell.length_b   1.000
_cell.length_c   1.000
_cell.angle_alpha   90.00
_cell.angle_beta   90.00
_cell.angle_gamma   90.00
#
_symmetry.space_group_name_H-M   'P 1'
#
loop_
_entity.id
_entity.type
_entity.pdbx_description
1 polymer ?
#
loop_
_entity_poly.entity_id
_entity_poly.type
_entity_poly.pdbx_seq_one_letter_code
_entity_poly.pdbx_strand_id
1 'polypeptide(L)'
;IRALEPLEGLEEMRVRRWPGPAEGRGDRSDAQLTSGPARLCQALGIDQRFDGIDLCAPAALLFLEEDAPIPDGAVVTGPRVGVRGDEAATTIPWRFCARGSRYVSR
;
A
#
# COMPACT_ATOMS: atom_id res chain seq x y z
N ILE A 1 -1.97 -2.60 -6.08
CA ILE A 1 -1.02 -2.31 -4.97
C ILE A 1 -1.72 -2.56 -3.64
N ARG A 2 -1.06 -3.16 -2.64
CA ARG A 2 -1.69 -3.49 -1.34
C ARG A 2 -1.07 -2.84 -0.12
N ALA A 3 0.22 -2.55 -0.17
CA ALA A 3 0.94 -1.81 0.84
C ALA A 3 2.17 -1.16 0.21
N LEU A 4 2.74 -0.16 0.88
CA LEU A 4 3.96 0.54 0.49
C LEU A 4 4.84 0.77 1.73
N GLU A 5 6.15 0.81 1.55
CA GLU A 5 7.02 1.51 2.49
C GLU A 5 7.00 3.00 2.16
N PRO A 6 6.58 3.89 3.07
CA PRO A 6 6.61 5.32 2.83
C PRO A 6 8.07 5.82 2.96
N LEU A 7 8.58 6.42 1.89
CA LEU A 7 9.94 6.97 1.85
C LEU A 7 9.95 8.49 2.08
N GLU A 8 8.97 9.20 1.52
CA GLU A 8 8.89 10.66 1.52
C GLU A 8 7.46 11.15 1.81
N GLY A 9 7.31 12.40 2.26
CA GLY A 9 6.00 13.03 2.51
C GLY A 9 5.21 12.42 3.67
N LEU A 10 5.90 11.87 4.68
CA LEU A 10 5.27 11.20 5.82
C LEU A 10 4.33 12.12 6.58
N GLU A 11 4.68 13.39 6.72
CA GLU A 11 3.89 14.43 7.38
C GLU A 11 2.54 14.62 6.68
N GLU A 12 2.52 14.77 5.35
CA GLU A 12 1.30 14.86 4.54
C GLU A 12 0.47 13.58 4.66
N MET A 13 1.12 12.41 4.63
CA MET A 13 0.44 11.13 4.84
C MET A 13 -0.23 11.08 6.23
N ARG A 14 0.47 11.51 7.29
CA ARG A 14 -0.08 11.56 8.66
C ARG A 14 -1.26 12.51 8.75
N VAL A 15 -1.19 13.69 8.11
CA VAL A 15 -2.30 14.66 8.06
C VAL A 15 -3.53 14.04 7.40
N ARG A 16 -3.37 13.38 6.25
CA ARG A 16 -4.50 12.75 5.54
C ARG A 16 -5.07 11.55 6.26
N ARG A 17 -4.22 10.73 6.89
CA ARG A 17 -4.61 9.50 7.59
C ARG A 17 -5.26 9.80 8.94
N TRP A 18 -4.71 10.76 9.65
CA TRP A 18 -5.02 11.05 11.04
C TRP A 18 -5.22 12.57 11.20
N PRO A 19 -6.35 13.12 10.72
CA PRO A 19 -6.66 14.52 10.93
C PRO A 19 -6.98 14.79 12.42
N GLY A 20 -6.72 16.01 12.89
CA GLY A 20 -7.02 16.47 14.26
C GLY A 20 -5.80 16.61 15.18
N PRO A 21 -5.96 16.80 16.49
CA PRO A 21 -4.85 16.87 17.44
C PRO A 21 -4.12 15.52 17.58
N ALA A 22 -2.87 15.55 18.05
CA ALA A 22 -2.12 14.33 18.34
C ALA A 22 -2.61 13.62 19.61
N GLU A 23 -3.20 14.37 20.55
CA GLU A 23 -3.77 13.80 21.77
C GLU A 23 -4.90 12.81 21.44
N GLY A 24 -4.82 11.60 22.00
CA GLY A 24 -5.83 10.55 21.81
C GLY A 24 -5.67 9.68 20.56
N ARG A 25 -4.65 9.89 19.72
CA ARG A 25 -4.43 9.05 18.52
C ARG A 25 -4.04 7.60 18.83
N GLY A 26 -3.58 7.31 20.04
CA GLY A 26 -3.02 6.00 20.43
C GLY A 26 -1.68 5.73 19.75
N ASP A 27 -1.12 4.54 19.95
CA ASP A 27 0.14 4.15 19.32
C ASP A 27 -0.08 3.84 17.83
N ARG A 28 0.21 4.83 16.98
CA ARG A 28 0.13 4.74 15.52
C ARG A 28 1.52 4.90 14.92
N SER A 29 2.12 3.78 14.53
CA SER A 29 3.41 3.79 13.85
C SER A 29 3.27 4.18 12.39
N ASP A 30 4.34 4.72 11.80
CA ASP A 30 4.38 5.05 10.36
C ASP A 30 4.13 3.81 9.47
N ALA A 31 4.40 2.61 9.98
CA ALA A 31 4.03 1.36 9.32
C ALA A 31 2.51 1.21 9.08
N GLN A 32 1.68 1.93 9.83
CA GLN A 32 0.22 1.94 9.66
C GLN A 32 -0.28 2.94 8.62
N LEU A 33 0.58 3.82 8.09
CA LEU A 33 0.19 4.82 7.09
C LEU A 33 -0.27 4.14 5.79
N THR A 34 0.50 3.17 5.33
CA THR A 34 0.38 2.58 4.00
C THR A 34 0.20 1.06 4.02
N SER A 35 -0.06 0.44 5.18
CA SER A 35 -0.16 -1.02 5.33
C SER A 35 -1.46 -1.66 4.83
N GLY A 36 -2.17 -1.03 3.91
CA GLY A 36 -3.37 -1.61 3.33
C GLY A 36 -3.85 -0.83 2.11
N PRO A 37 -4.67 -1.43 1.23
CA PRO A 37 -5.09 -0.80 -0.01
C PRO A 37 -5.83 0.53 0.21
N ALA A 38 -6.82 0.55 1.11
CA ALA A 38 -7.51 1.81 1.44
C ALA A 38 -6.62 2.79 2.21
N ARG A 39 -5.68 2.27 3.01
CA ARG A 39 -4.77 3.07 3.83
C ARG A 39 -3.79 3.85 2.96
N LEU A 40 -3.13 3.17 2.02
CA LEU A 40 -2.20 3.81 1.09
C LEU A 40 -2.90 4.83 0.20
N CYS A 41 -4.12 4.55 -0.29
CA CYS A 41 -4.86 5.53 -1.08
C CYS A 41 -5.12 6.81 -0.28
N GLN A 42 -5.60 6.67 0.96
CA GLN A 42 -5.81 7.82 1.84
C GLN A 42 -4.50 8.58 2.14
N ALA A 43 -3.41 7.86 2.43
CA ALA A 43 -2.10 8.46 2.73
C ALA A 43 -1.56 9.28 1.55
N LEU A 44 -1.68 8.76 0.33
CA LEU A 44 -1.21 9.42 -0.89
C LEU A 44 -2.21 10.44 -1.45
N GLY A 45 -3.43 10.52 -0.91
CA GLY A 45 -4.48 11.37 -1.46
C GLY A 45 -5.04 10.86 -2.80
N ILE A 46 -4.96 9.55 -3.04
CA ILE A 46 -5.54 8.89 -4.22
C ILE A 46 -7.03 8.66 -3.96
N ASP A 47 -7.85 9.19 -4.85
CA ASP A 47 -9.30 9.02 -4.87
C ASP A 47 -9.79 8.65 -6.28
N GLN A 48 -11.11 8.66 -6.49
CA GLN A 48 -11.74 8.25 -7.75
C GLN A 48 -11.34 9.12 -8.96
N ARG A 49 -10.75 10.31 -8.75
CA ARG A 49 -10.27 11.15 -9.87
C ARG A 49 -9.07 10.52 -10.58
N PHE A 50 -8.41 9.56 -9.96
CA PHE A 50 -7.32 8.79 -10.55
C PHE A 50 -7.81 7.51 -11.26
N ASP A 51 -9.11 7.26 -11.32
CA ASP A 51 -9.64 6.12 -12.08
C ASP A 51 -9.46 6.32 -13.59
N GLY A 52 -9.03 5.27 -14.29
CA GLY A 52 -8.81 5.30 -15.75
C GLY A 52 -7.60 6.11 -16.24
N ILE A 53 -6.77 6.65 -15.36
CA ILE A 53 -5.57 7.40 -15.77
C ILE A 53 -4.49 6.46 -16.34
N ASP A 54 -3.70 6.99 -17.26
CA ASP A 54 -2.49 6.34 -17.73
C ASP A 54 -1.29 6.72 -16.84
N LEU A 55 -0.78 5.74 -16.09
CA LEU A 55 0.39 5.90 -15.22
C LEU A 55 1.71 6.05 -16.02
N CYS A 56 1.70 5.75 -17.31
CA CYS A 56 2.85 5.84 -18.21
C CYS A 56 2.82 7.11 -19.07
N ALA A 57 1.79 7.94 -18.96
CA ALA A 57 1.73 9.19 -19.70
C ALA A 57 2.86 10.14 -19.23
N PRO A 58 3.55 10.85 -20.15
CA PRO A 58 4.68 11.72 -19.79
C PRO A 58 4.37 12.83 -18.77
N ALA A 59 3.09 13.22 -18.65
CA ALA A 59 2.62 14.24 -17.72
C ALA A 59 1.67 13.68 -16.64
N ALA A 60 1.76 12.38 -16.35
CA ALA A 60 0.92 11.75 -15.33
C ALA A 60 1.20 12.33 -13.93
N LEU A 61 0.15 12.75 -13.23
CA LEU A 61 0.27 13.23 -11.84
C LEU A 61 0.59 12.09 -10.85
N LEU A 62 0.26 10.85 -11.22
CA LEU A 62 0.61 9.64 -10.48
C LEU A 62 1.37 8.73 -11.44
N PHE A 63 2.56 8.32 -11.03
CA PHE A 63 3.48 7.52 -11.85
C PHE A 63 4.25 6.53 -10.97
N LEU A 64 5.00 5.63 -11.62
CA LEU A 64 5.87 4.66 -10.96
C LEU A 64 7.32 4.98 -11.33
N GLU A 65 8.20 4.93 -10.35
CA GLU A 65 9.66 5.06 -10.55
C GLU A 65 10.32 3.69 -10.43
N GLU A 66 11.42 3.50 -11.15
CA GLU A 66 12.24 2.31 -11.03
C GLU A 66 13.07 2.37 -9.73
N ASP A 67 13.05 1.27 -8.99
CA ASP A 67 13.88 1.05 -7.81
C ASP A 67 14.66 -0.26 -7.99
N ALA A 68 15.59 -0.54 -7.08
CA ALA A 68 16.35 -1.77 -7.08
C ALA A 68 15.43 -3.01 -7.07
N PRO A 69 15.67 -4.01 -7.94
CA PRO A 69 14.81 -5.18 -8.01
C PRO A 69 14.88 -6.01 -6.71
N ILE A 70 13.72 -6.51 -6.28
CA ILE A 70 13.65 -7.44 -5.14
C ILE A 70 14.04 -8.84 -5.63
N PRO A 71 15.02 -9.52 -5.00
CA PRO A 71 15.38 -10.89 -5.37
C PRO A 71 14.22 -11.87 -5.18
N ASP A 72 14.08 -12.86 -6.06
CA ASP A 72 13.00 -13.86 -5.98
C ASP A 72 12.90 -14.55 -4.61
N GLY A 73 14.03 -14.88 -3.99
CA GLY A 73 14.06 -15.50 -2.64
C GLY A 73 13.54 -14.58 -1.52
N ALA A 74 13.51 -13.27 -1.77
CA ALA A 74 12.96 -12.26 -0.87
C ALA A 74 11.47 -11.96 -1.15
N VAL A 75 10.84 -12.60 -2.13
CA VAL A 75 9.40 -12.53 -2.36
C VAL A 75 8.69 -13.65 -1.60
N VAL A 76 7.65 -13.31 -0.86
CA VAL A 76 6.75 -14.25 -0.19
C VAL A 76 5.41 -14.23 -0.90
N THR A 77 4.87 -15.43 -1.16
CA THR A 77 3.57 -15.60 -1.80
C THR A 77 2.55 -16.21 -0.85
N GLY A 78 1.27 -15.88 -1.02
CA GLY A 78 0.18 -16.47 -0.24
C GLY A 78 -1.19 -16.14 -0.81
N PRO A 79 -2.27 -16.68 -0.22
CA PRO A 79 -3.62 -16.38 -0.67
C PRO A 79 -3.94 -14.88 -0.51
N ARG A 80 -4.84 -14.39 -1.36
CA ARG A 80 -5.31 -13.01 -1.29
C ARG A 80 -6.17 -12.80 -0.04
N VAL A 81 -6.03 -11.63 0.58
CA VAL A 81 -6.78 -11.26 1.78
C VAL A 81 -8.13 -10.65 1.40
N GLY A 82 -9.21 -11.13 2.04
CA GLY A 82 -10.56 -10.59 1.89
C GLY A 82 -11.29 -11.04 0.62
N VAL A 83 -10.80 -12.10 -0.05
CA VAL A 83 -11.46 -12.68 -1.22
C VAL A 83 -12.44 -13.77 -0.77
N ARG A 84 -13.65 -13.74 -1.33
CA ARG A 84 -14.64 -14.82 -1.24
C ARG A 84 -14.78 -15.47 -2.61
N GLY A 85 -15.00 -16.78 -2.65
CA GLY A 85 -15.12 -17.51 -3.90
C GLY A 85 -14.99 -19.01 -3.68
N ASP A 86 -14.68 -19.72 -4.76
CA ASP A 86 -14.34 -21.14 -4.71
C ASP A 86 -12.99 -21.39 -4.02
N GLU A 87 -12.64 -22.67 -3.90
CA GLU A 87 -11.38 -23.09 -3.30
C GLU A 87 -10.18 -22.46 -4.02
N ALA A 88 -10.19 -22.42 -5.35
CA ALA A 88 -9.15 -21.78 -6.14
C ALA A 88 -9.00 -20.29 -5.79
N ALA A 89 -10.09 -19.54 -5.76
CA ALA A 89 -10.08 -18.11 -5.47
C ALA A 89 -9.52 -17.77 -4.09
N THR A 90 -9.70 -18.68 -3.11
CA THR A 90 -9.34 -18.50 -1.70
C THR A 90 -7.98 -19.10 -1.32
N THR A 91 -7.44 -20.05 -2.08
CA THR A 91 -6.20 -20.77 -1.72
C THR A 91 -5.01 -20.45 -2.62
N ILE A 92 -5.23 -20.07 -3.88
CA ILE A 92 -4.12 -19.84 -4.83
C ILE A 92 -3.24 -18.67 -4.35
N PRO A 93 -1.90 -18.80 -4.41
CA PRO A 93 -0.96 -17.84 -3.84
C PRO A 93 -0.73 -16.59 -4.70
N TRP A 94 -1.80 -15.88 -5.06
CA TRP A 94 -1.77 -14.67 -5.91
C TRP A 94 -1.50 -13.35 -5.15
N ARG A 95 -1.04 -13.41 -3.90
CA ARG A 95 -0.55 -12.23 -3.19
C ARG A 95 0.95 -12.35 -3.02
N PHE A 96 1.67 -11.31 -3.45
CA PHE A 96 3.13 -11.20 -3.39
C PHE A 96 3.52 -10.08 -2.42
N CYS A 97 4.52 -10.31 -1.58
CA CYS A 97 4.99 -9.37 -0.57
C CYS A 97 6.51 -9.49 -0.37
N ALA A 98 7.18 -8.38 -0.04
CA ALA A 98 8.59 -8.43 0.38
C ALA A 98 8.73 -9.12 1.74
N ARG A 99 9.64 -10.09 1.84
CA ARG A 99 9.94 -10.85 3.06
C ARG A 99 10.39 -9.90 4.16
N GLY A 100 9.79 -10.03 5.36
CA GLY A 100 10.17 -9.24 6.53
C GLY A 100 9.71 -7.78 6.52
N SER A 101 8.97 -7.33 5.50
CA SER A 101 8.46 -5.96 5.45
C SER A 101 7.48 -5.70 6.60
N ARG A 102 7.79 -4.68 7.42
CA ARG A 102 6.91 -4.21 8.51
C ARG A 102 5.66 -3.48 8.01
N TYR A 103 5.63 -3.12 6.72
CA TYR A 103 4.57 -2.32 6.12
C TYR A 103 3.47 -3.17 5.48
N VAL A 104 3.65 -4.49 5.40
CA VAL A 104 2.61 -5.38 4.89
C VAL A 104 1.68 -5.78 6.05
N SER A 105 0.38 -5.50 5.93
CA SER A 105 -0.60 -6.08 6.87
C SER A 105 -0.57 -7.60 6.75
N ARG A 106 -0.58 -8.29 7.88
CA ARG A 106 -0.66 -9.77 7.93
C ARG A 106 -1.87 -10.26 7.13
#